data_AF-A0A955FQ21-F1
#
_entry.id   AF-A0A955FQ21-F1
#
_cell.length_a   1.000
_cell.length_b   1.000
_cell.length_c   1.000
_cell.angle_alpha   90.00
_cell.angle_beta   90.00
_cell.angle_gamma   90.00
#
_symmetry.space_group_name_H-M   'P 1'
#
loop_
_entity.id
_entity.type
_entity.pdbx_description
1 polymer ?
#
loop_
_entity_poly.entity_id
_entity_poly.type
_entity_poly.pdbx_seq_one_letter_code
_entity_poly.pdbx_strand_id
1 'polypeptide(L)'
;MHFVYHAVPENMHGDKLLPLNKMDSDLEDIKKKALEKYKGREELLERRIELLDCLWNDVVQFLPLDPQKVYSLQKELGLIDKIYPYKFYKIPISSFDPEKTAVYFKTAPGYENYWVEWMKDVDFNNLQTIPKPTIEYYKSLIGTGELPFNYQFIPHVLYKGTIDISDAEIIELTD
;
A
#
# COMPACT_ATOMS: atom_id res chain seq x y z
N MET A 1 -11.70 16.33 1.63
CA MET A 1 -11.98 15.02 1.00
C MET A 1 -10.68 14.25 0.99
N HIS A 2 -10.68 13.01 1.47
CA HIS A 2 -9.47 12.19 1.58
C HIS A 2 -9.48 11.08 0.52
N PHE A 3 -8.28 10.68 0.11
CA PHE A 3 -8.08 9.66 -0.92
C PHE A 3 -7.07 8.64 -0.43
N VAL A 4 -7.16 7.44 -1.00
CA VAL A 4 -6.15 6.40 -0.91
C VAL A 4 -5.67 6.04 -2.30
N TYR A 5 -4.48 5.44 -2.36
CA TYR A 5 -3.79 5.18 -3.62
C TYR A 5 -3.39 3.72 -3.76
N HIS A 6 -3.56 3.18 -4.96
CA HIS A 6 -3.10 1.84 -5.32
C HIS A 6 -2.34 1.92 -6.64
N ALA A 7 -1.14 1.34 -6.72
CA ALA A 7 -0.39 1.30 -7.98
C ALA A 7 -1.21 0.57 -9.05
N VAL A 8 -1.30 1.13 -10.25
CA VAL A 8 -2.02 0.48 -11.36
C VAL A 8 -1.22 -0.78 -11.75
N PRO A 9 -1.81 -1.99 -11.68
CA PRO A 9 -1.12 -3.20 -12.11
C PRO A 9 -0.75 -3.13 -13.59
N GLU A 10 0.49 -3.51 -13.95
CA GLU A 10 0.99 -3.44 -15.34
C GLU A 10 0.08 -4.16 -16.35
N ASN A 11 -0.52 -5.29 -15.93
CA ASN A 11 -1.43 -6.10 -16.71
C ASN A 11 -2.82 -6.12 -16.06
N MET A 12 -3.35 -4.93 -15.73
CA MET A 12 -4.69 -4.82 -15.16
C MET A 12 -5.71 -5.48 -16.09
N HIS A 13 -6.50 -6.41 -15.55
CA HIS A 13 -7.60 -7.08 -16.25
C HIS A 13 -8.92 -6.77 -15.55
N GLY A 14 -9.90 -6.32 -16.31
CA GLY A 14 -11.19 -5.87 -15.79
C GLY A 14 -11.09 -4.57 -15.00
N ASP A 15 -12.10 -4.32 -14.19
CA ASP A 15 -12.38 -3.05 -13.52
C ASP A 15 -12.36 -3.18 -12.00
N LYS A 16 -11.80 -4.25 -11.45
CA LYS A 16 -11.85 -4.58 -10.03
C LYS A 16 -10.50 -4.91 -9.43
N LEU A 17 -10.18 -4.29 -8.30
CA LEU A 17 -9.08 -4.69 -7.44
C LEU A 17 -9.55 -5.79 -6.49
N LEU A 18 -8.91 -6.96 -6.58
CA LEU A 18 -9.24 -8.17 -5.85
C LEU A 18 -8.16 -8.49 -4.80
N PRO A 19 -8.53 -8.98 -3.61
CA PRO A 19 -7.60 -9.67 -2.73
C PRO A 19 -7.01 -10.91 -3.41
N LEU A 20 -5.78 -11.29 -3.04
CA LEU A 20 -5.08 -12.42 -3.65
C LEU A 20 -5.85 -13.75 -3.48
N ASN A 21 -6.51 -13.95 -2.35
CA ASN A 21 -7.31 -15.16 -2.10
C ASN A 21 -8.62 -15.22 -2.89
N LYS A 22 -9.01 -14.12 -3.53
CA LYS A 22 -10.20 -14.05 -4.41
C LYS A 22 -9.84 -14.16 -5.90
N MET A 23 -8.57 -14.40 -6.22
CA MET A 23 -8.15 -14.67 -7.59
C MET A 23 -8.39 -16.16 -7.90
N ASP A 24 -9.41 -16.41 -8.72
CA ASP A 24 -9.81 -17.74 -9.21
C ASP A 24 -8.84 -18.28 -10.29
N SER A 25 -9.06 -19.52 -10.73
CA SER A 25 -8.21 -20.24 -11.69
C SER A 25 -7.97 -19.50 -13.01
N ASP A 26 -8.93 -18.69 -13.45
CA ASP A 26 -8.82 -17.92 -14.70
C ASP A 26 -7.83 -16.74 -14.59
N LEU A 27 -7.39 -16.42 -13.36
CA LEU A 27 -6.42 -15.37 -13.05
C LEU A 27 -5.09 -15.95 -12.51
N GLU A 28 -4.83 -17.26 -12.71
CA GLU A 28 -3.68 -17.95 -12.11
C GLU A 28 -2.33 -17.27 -12.44
N ASP A 29 -2.13 -16.84 -13.69
CA ASP A 29 -0.90 -16.14 -14.09
C ASP A 29 -0.74 -14.79 -13.39
N ILE A 30 -1.86 -14.06 -13.22
CA ILE A 30 -1.88 -12.77 -12.52
C ILE A 30 -1.58 -13.00 -11.03
N LYS A 31 -2.21 -14.00 -10.43
CA LYS A 31 -2.00 -14.40 -9.04
C LYS A 31 -0.55 -14.79 -8.79
N LYS A 32 0.04 -15.61 -9.67
CA LYS A 32 1.45 -16.01 -9.59
C LYS A 32 2.38 -14.81 -9.60
N LYS A 33 2.21 -13.88 -10.55
CA LYS A 33 3.00 -12.64 -10.61
C LYS A 33 2.81 -11.79 -9.34
N ALA A 34 1.58 -11.70 -8.82
CA ALA A 34 1.31 -10.95 -7.61
C ALA A 34 1.90 -11.60 -6.33
N LEU A 35 2.11 -12.92 -6.34
CA LEU A 35 2.79 -13.67 -5.27
C LEU A 35 4.32 -13.53 -5.30
N GLU A 36 4.93 -13.18 -6.45
CA GLU A 36 6.40 -13.05 -6.56
C GLU A 36 7.00 -12.06 -5.56
N LYS A 37 6.26 -10.98 -5.22
CA LYS A 37 6.70 -10.00 -4.22
C LYS A 37 6.77 -10.56 -2.78
N TYR A 38 6.14 -11.70 -2.51
CA TYR A 38 6.18 -12.40 -1.23
C TYR A 38 7.22 -13.52 -1.19
N LYS A 39 7.96 -13.76 -2.28
CA LYS A 39 9.02 -14.78 -2.28
C LYS A 39 10.07 -14.46 -1.19
N GLY A 40 10.35 -15.42 -0.33
CA GLY A 40 11.21 -15.28 0.85
C GLY A 40 10.55 -14.56 2.05
N ARG A 41 9.24 -14.30 1.98
CA ARG A 41 8.39 -13.71 3.02
C ARG A 41 6.99 -14.35 2.99
N GLU A 42 6.92 -15.62 2.63
CA GLU A 42 5.67 -16.36 2.43
C GLU A 42 4.82 -16.40 3.70
N GLU A 43 5.45 -16.37 4.88
CA GLU A 43 4.78 -16.31 6.19
C GLU A 43 3.89 -15.06 6.35
N LEU A 44 4.15 -13.99 5.60
CA LEU A 44 3.28 -12.81 5.61
C LEU A 44 1.89 -13.12 5.10
N LEU A 45 1.73 -14.09 4.19
CA LEU A 45 0.42 -14.47 3.64
C LEU A 45 -0.47 -15.17 4.68
N GLU A 46 0.14 -15.77 5.69
CA GLU A 46 -0.54 -16.45 6.81
C GLU A 46 -0.80 -15.51 7.99
N ARG A 47 -0.32 -14.26 7.91
CA ARG A 47 -0.49 -13.29 8.98
C ARG A 47 -1.96 -12.90 9.13
N ARG A 48 -2.45 -13.00 10.36
CA ARG A 48 -3.81 -12.55 10.72
C ARG A 48 -3.86 -11.04 10.93
N ILE A 49 -4.96 -10.45 10.48
CA ILE A 49 -5.41 -9.10 10.80
C ILE A 49 -6.61 -9.27 11.72
N GLU A 50 -6.35 -9.34 13.03
CA GLU A 50 -7.37 -9.71 14.03
C GLU A 50 -8.62 -8.82 13.97
N LEU A 51 -8.44 -7.51 13.78
CA LEU A 51 -9.56 -6.56 13.72
C LEU A 51 -10.54 -6.84 12.56
N LEU A 52 -10.04 -7.38 11.45
CA LEU A 52 -10.83 -7.73 10.27
C LEU A 52 -11.20 -9.21 10.20
N ASP A 53 -10.76 -10.03 11.16
CA ASP A 53 -10.87 -11.49 11.16
C ASP A 53 -10.54 -12.11 9.79
N CYS A 54 -9.33 -11.84 9.30
CA CYS A 54 -8.87 -12.31 8.00
C CYS A 54 -7.34 -12.43 7.92
N LEU A 55 -6.84 -12.96 6.80
CA LEU A 55 -5.42 -13.03 6.50
C LEU A 55 -4.94 -11.81 5.70
N TRP A 56 -3.63 -11.59 5.68
CA TRP A 56 -2.99 -10.52 4.93
C TRP A 56 -3.28 -10.54 3.42
N ASN A 57 -3.53 -11.72 2.87
CA ASN A 57 -3.89 -11.94 1.47
C ASN A 57 -5.41 -11.88 1.19
N ASP A 58 -6.24 -11.65 2.21
CA ASP A 58 -7.68 -11.39 2.09
C ASP A 58 -8.03 -9.90 1.96
N VAL A 59 -7.04 -9.02 1.97
CA VAL A 59 -7.23 -7.57 1.86
C VAL A 59 -6.53 -6.98 0.63
N VAL A 60 -7.12 -5.93 0.08
CA VAL A 60 -6.43 -5.01 -0.83
C VAL A 60 -5.80 -3.89 0.02
N GLN A 61 -4.57 -3.51 -0.30
CA GLN A 61 -3.79 -2.56 0.47
C GLN A 61 -3.61 -1.26 -0.29
N PHE A 62 -3.85 -0.14 0.39
CA PHE A 62 -3.76 1.19 -0.20
C PHE A 62 -2.87 2.10 0.62
N LEU A 63 -2.17 3.00 -0.06
CA LEU A 63 -1.40 4.07 0.55
C LEU A 63 -2.36 5.20 0.95
N PRO A 64 -2.34 5.70 2.19
CA PRO A 64 -3.24 6.77 2.63
C PRO A 64 -2.75 8.19 2.27
N LEU A 65 -1.61 8.31 1.60
CA LEU A 65 -1.01 9.57 1.17
C LEU A 65 -0.62 9.51 -0.30
N ASP A 66 -0.48 10.69 -0.91
CA ASP A 66 -0.07 10.83 -2.30
C ASP A 66 1.34 10.22 -2.52
N PRO A 67 1.48 9.19 -3.37
CA PRO A 67 2.76 8.52 -3.62
C PRO A 67 3.84 9.48 -4.14
N GLN A 68 3.49 10.58 -4.80
CA GLN A 68 4.44 11.60 -5.24
C GLN A 68 5.32 12.10 -4.09
N LYS A 69 4.75 12.27 -2.89
CA LYS A 69 5.49 12.74 -1.71
C LYS A 69 6.65 11.79 -1.37
N VAL A 70 6.40 10.49 -1.46
CA VAL A 70 7.38 9.44 -1.13
C VAL A 70 8.56 9.48 -2.11
N TYR A 71 8.25 9.47 -3.42
CA TYR A 71 9.30 9.48 -4.44
C TYR A 71 10.05 10.80 -4.51
N SER A 72 9.36 11.94 -4.28
CA SER A 72 10.01 13.25 -4.15
C SER A 72 11.00 13.27 -2.98
N LEU A 73 10.63 12.71 -1.81
CA LEU A 73 11.55 12.60 -0.68
C LEU A 73 12.75 11.70 -1.01
N GLN A 74 12.54 10.55 -1.66
CA GLN A 74 13.65 9.67 -2.06
C GLN A 74 14.63 10.39 -3.02
N LYS A 75 14.11 11.17 -3.97
CA LYS A 75 14.92 11.96 -4.91
C LYS A 75 15.67 13.10 -4.20
N GLU A 76 15.00 13.83 -3.31
CA GLU A 76 15.60 14.90 -2.50
C GLU A 76 16.78 14.37 -1.66
N LEU A 77 16.67 13.17 -1.11
CA LEU A 77 17.72 12.51 -0.33
C LEU A 77 18.80 11.86 -1.22
N GLY A 78 18.68 11.92 -2.54
CA GLY A 78 19.62 11.32 -3.49
C GLY A 78 19.60 9.78 -3.50
N LEU A 79 18.50 9.16 -3.04
CA LEU A 79 18.33 7.70 -3.07
C LEU A 79 17.92 7.18 -4.45
N ILE A 80 17.31 8.05 -5.26
CA ILE A 80 16.97 7.79 -6.67
C ILE A 80 17.35 9.00 -7.51
N ASP A 81 17.76 8.78 -8.75
CA ASP A 81 18.15 9.88 -9.65
C ASP A 81 16.95 10.56 -10.30
N LYS A 82 15.86 9.81 -10.51
CA LYS A 82 14.63 10.29 -11.15
C LYS A 82 13.41 9.52 -10.65
N ILE A 83 12.25 10.18 -10.71
CA ILE A 83 10.94 9.60 -10.47
C ILE A 83 10.45 9.04 -11.81
N TYR A 84 10.12 7.76 -11.82
CA TYR A 84 9.51 7.12 -12.98
C TYR A 84 8.01 7.42 -13.01
N PRO A 85 7.37 7.51 -14.20
CA PRO A 85 5.96 7.86 -14.35
C PRO A 85 5.05 6.67 -13.99
N TYR A 86 5.13 6.22 -12.74
CA TYR A 86 4.26 5.19 -12.21
C TYR A 86 2.84 5.73 -12.09
N LYS A 87 1.87 4.89 -12.44
CA LYS A 87 0.45 5.23 -12.37
C LYS A 87 -0.17 4.70 -11.10
N PHE A 88 -1.06 5.48 -10.50
CA PHE A 88 -1.81 5.11 -9.31
C PHE A 88 -3.28 5.44 -9.48
N TYR A 89 -4.15 4.51 -9.07
CA TYR A 89 -5.55 4.83 -8.83
C TYR A 89 -5.64 5.73 -7.60
N LYS A 90 -6.40 6.82 -7.71
CA LYS A 90 -6.75 7.73 -6.63
C LYS A 90 -8.23 7.54 -6.31
N ILE A 91 -8.49 6.95 -5.15
CA ILE A 91 -9.81 6.43 -4.79
C ILE A 91 -10.30 7.18 -3.55
N PRO A 92 -11.50 7.76 -3.56
CA PRO A 92 -12.00 8.47 -2.40
C PRO A 92 -12.32 7.49 -1.27
N ILE A 93 -12.01 7.86 -0.02
CA ILE A 93 -12.23 6.98 1.14
C ILE A 93 -13.72 6.63 1.35
N SER A 94 -14.63 7.41 0.78
CA SER A 94 -16.08 7.14 0.80
C SER A 94 -16.49 5.94 -0.06
N SER A 95 -15.59 5.40 -0.88
CA SER A 95 -15.85 4.19 -1.70
C SER A 95 -15.77 2.90 -0.87
N PHE A 96 -15.33 2.99 0.38
CA PHE A 96 -15.04 1.84 1.23
C PHE A 96 -16.13 1.62 2.27
N ASP A 97 -16.45 0.35 2.52
CA ASP A 97 -17.32 -0.06 3.64
C ASP A 97 -16.54 0.06 4.96
N PRO A 98 -16.94 0.95 5.89
CA PRO A 98 -16.21 1.17 7.14
C PRO A 98 -16.06 -0.09 8.00
N GLU A 99 -16.99 -1.04 7.92
CA GLU A 99 -16.95 -2.30 8.69
C GLU A 99 -16.02 -3.35 8.08
N LYS A 100 -15.47 -3.07 6.89
CA LYS A 100 -14.50 -3.92 6.20
C LYS A 100 -13.15 -3.23 5.99
N THR A 101 -12.96 -2.06 6.62
CA THR A 101 -11.79 -1.23 6.36
C THR A 101 -11.08 -0.87 7.65
N ALA A 102 -9.80 -1.21 7.71
CA ALA A 102 -8.92 -0.89 8.82
C ALA A 102 -7.66 -0.19 8.33
N VAL A 103 -6.94 0.47 9.23
CA VAL A 103 -5.61 1.04 8.97
C VAL A 103 -4.59 0.25 9.76
N TYR A 104 -3.60 -0.28 9.05
CA TYR A 104 -2.46 -0.99 9.63
C TYR A 104 -1.30 -0.02 9.80
N PHE A 105 -0.79 0.07 11.01
CA PHE A 105 0.33 0.92 11.37
C PHE A 105 1.55 0.07 11.72
N LYS A 106 2.74 0.50 11.28
CA LYS A 106 4.01 -0.10 11.65
C LYS A 106 5.06 0.98 11.85
N THR A 107 5.70 1.03 13.00
CA THR A 107 6.62 2.13 13.37
C THR A 107 8.08 1.69 13.50
N ALA A 108 8.34 0.39 13.57
CA ALA A 108 9.69 -0.17 13.68
C ALA A 108 9.78 -1.56 13.01
N PRO A 109 10.99 -2.08 12.74
CA PRO A 109 11.18 -3.48 12.33
C PRO A 109 10.64 -4.45 13.40
N GLY A 110 10.45 -5.71 13.07
CA GLY A 110 9.88 -6.70 13.99
C GLY A 110 8.39 -6.99 13.73
N TYR A 111 7.93 -8.09 14.30
CA TYR A 111 6.56 -8.61 14.11
C TYR A 111 5.57 -8.03 15.11
N GLU A 112 6.07 -7.51 16.22
CA GLU A 112 5.32 -6.97 17.35
C GLU A 112 5.05 -5.47 17.24
N ASN A 113 5.80 -4.76 16.39
CA ASN A 113 5.76 -3.30 16.28
C ASN A 113 4.68 -2.80 15.31
N TYR A 114 3.46 -3.31 15.48
CA TYR A 114 2.30 -2.92 14.69
C TYR A 114 1.04 -2.84 15.55
N TRP A 115 0.08 -2.07 15.05
CA TRP A 115 -1.29 -2.09 15.55
C TRP A 115 -2.25 -1.82 14.39
N VAL A 116 -3.53 -2.09 14.62
CA VAL A 116 -4.58 -1.94 13.61
C VAL A 116 -5.76 -1.22 14.26
N GLU A 117 -6.29 -0.21 13.56
CA GLU A 117 -7.47 0.55 13.99
C GLU A 117 -8.52 0.53 12.89
N TRP A 118 -9.80 0.66 13.24
CA TRP A 118 -10.85 0.82 12.23
C TRP A 118 -10.63 2.14 11.49
N MET A 119 -10.84 2.15 10.17
CA MET A 119 -10.64 3.36 9.39
C MET A 119 -11.50 4.54 9.87
N LYS A 120 -12.72 4.24 10.35
CA LYS A 120 -13.65 5.24 10.90
C LYS A 120 -13.16 5.92 12.19
N ASP A 121 -12.23 5.29 12.91
CA ASP A 121 -11.69 5.78 14.19
C ASP A 121 -10.36 6.54 14.00
N VAL A 122 -9.81 6.55 12.79
CA VAL A 122 -8.53 7.18 12.46
C VAL A 122 -8.74 8.59 11.89
N ASP A 123 -8.04 9.58 12.45
CA ASP A 123 -7.96 10.90 11.83
C ASP A 123 -7.08 10.86 10.58
N PHE A 124 -7.76 10.82 9.44
CA PHE A 124 -7.14 10.67 8.13
C PHE A 124 -6.25 11.85 7.72
N ASN A 125 -6.37 13.02 8.37
CA ASN A 125 -5.44 14.15 8.16
C ASN A 125 -4.02 13.78 8.57
N ASN A 126 -3.88 13.01 9.65
CA ASN A 126 -2.59 12.58 10.18
C ASN A 126 -1.89 11.55 9.29
N LEU A 127 -2.63 10.89 8.39
CA LEU A 127 -2.08 9.93 7.46
C LEU A 127 -1.58 10.56 6.15
N GLN A 128 -1.82 11.85 5.92
CA GLN A 128 -1.48 12.52 4.65
C GLN A 128 0.00 12.91 4.55
N THR A 129 0.78 12.75 5.61
CA THR A 129 2.20 13.13 5.69
C THR A 129 3.08 11.89 5.81
N ILE A 130 4.33 12.00 5.36
CA ILE A 130 5.29 10.90 5.50
C ILE A 130 5.65 10.77 6.98
N PRO A 131 5.47 9.58 7.60
CA PRO A 131 5.81 9.38 9.00
C PRO A 131 7.29 9.60 9.27
N LYS A 132 7.61 10.16 10.44
CA LYS A 132 9.00 10.32 10.89
C LYS A 132 9.83 9.03 10.80
N PRO A 133 9.33 7.84 11.20
CA PRO A 133 10.09 6.59 11.02
C PRO A 133 10.48 6.29 9.57
N THR A 134 9.64 6.60 8.59
CA THR A 134 9.95 6.44 7.16
C THR A 134 11.09 7.38 6.73
N ILE A 135 11.05 8.64 7.18
CA ILE A 135 12.10 9.63 6.89
C ILE A 135 13.45 9.15 7.47
N GLU A 136 13.45 8.71 8.72
CA GLU A 136 14.68 8.23 9.38
C GLU A 136 15.20 6.93 8.74
N TYR A 137 14.31 6.04 8.30
CA TYR A 137 14.69 4.88 7.51
C TYR A 137 15.39 5.29 6.21
N TYR A 138 14.84 6.22 5.43
CA TYR A 138 15.48 6.68 4.20
C TYR A 138 16.82 7.36 4.44
N LYS A 139 16.93 8.21 5.47
CA LYS A 139 18.21 8.81 5.85
C LYS A 139 19.27 7.76 6.19
N SER A 140 18.88 6.63 6.78
CA SER A 140 19.82 5.55 7.11
C SER A 140 20.41 4.85 5.87
N LEU A 141 19.79 5.01 4.70
CA LEU A 141 20.27 4.44 3.43
C LEU A 141 21.22 5.36 2.67
N ILE A 142 21.37 6.61 3.10
CA ILE A 142 22.23 7.58 2.41
C ILE A 142 23.69 7.07 2.44
N GLY A 143 24.28 6.94 1.25
CA GLY A 143 25.66 6.48 1.09
C GLY A 143 25.87 4.97 1.20
N THR A 144 24.83 4.17 1.45
CA THR A 144 24.95 2.70 1.50
C THR A 144 24.91 2.07 0.10
N GLY A 145 24.29 2.75 -0.87
CA GLY A 145 24.03 2.22 -2.22
C GLY A 145 22.83 1.26 -2.28
N GLU A 146 22.11 1.08 -1.18
CA GLU A 146 20.90 0.25 -1.14
C GLU A 146 19.69 1.00 -1.70
N LEU A 147 18.80 0.28 -2.40
CA LEU A 147 17.54 0.84 -2.88
C LEU A 147 16.49 0.84 -1.75
N PRO A 148 15.73 1.94 -1.59
CA PRO A 148 14.75 2.05 -0.52
C PRO A 148 13.56 1.11 -0.72
N PHE A 149 13.06 0.53 0.38
CA PHE A 149 11.73 -0.03 0.38
C PHE A 149 10.70 1.09 0.42
N ASN A 150 9.93 1.23 -0.67
CA ASN A 150 9.12 2.42 -0.95
C ASN A 150 8.15 2.82 0.16
N TYR A 151 7.57 1.90 0.91
CA TYR A 151 6.52 2.25 1.88
C TYR A 151 6.85 1.78 3.29
N GLN A 152 8.15 1.67 3.61
CA GLN A 152 8.59 1.27 4.94
C GLN A 152 8.04 2.23 6.01
N PHE A 153 7.33 1.67 6.98
CA PHE A 153 6.66 2.38 8.09
C PHE A 153 5.55 3.37 7.71
N ILE A 154 5.14 3.42 6.44
CA ILE A 154 3.94 4.15 6.07
C ILE A 154 2.72 3.30 6.45
N PRO A 155 1.70 3.86 7.11
CA PRO A 155 0.45 3.14 7.37
C PRO A 155 -0.19 2.69 6.05
N HIS A 156 -0.92 1.58 6.09
CA HIS A 156 -1.64 1.07 4.92
C HIS A 156 -3.12 0.91 5.27
N VAL A 157 -3.99 1.39 4.39
CA VAL A 157 -5.43 1.09 4.48
C VAL A 157 -5.65 -0.31 3.94
N LEU A 158 -6.29 -1.15 4.74
CA LEU A 158 -6.60 -2.53 4.44
C LEU A 158 -8.10 -2.65 4.21
N TYR A 159 -8.50 -3.10 3.02
CA TYR A 159 -9.90 -3.35 2.71
C TYR A 159 -10.16 -4.84 2.48
N LYS A 160 -11.02 -5.43 3.30
CA LYS A 160 -11.47 -6.83 3.17
C LYS A 160 -12.63 -6.91 2.17
N GLY A 161 -12.30 -6.83 0.88
CA GLY A 161 -13.28 -6.88 -0.19
C GLY A 161 -12.70 -6.53 -1.55
N THR A 162 -13.60 -6.33 -2.51
CA THR A 162 -13.26 -5.96 -3.88
C THR A 162 -13.64 -4.51 -4.11
N ILE A 163 -12.77 -3.74 -4.76
CA ILE A 163 -13.03 -2.34 -5.10
C ILE A 163 -13.20 -2.21 -6.61
N ASP A 164 -14.30 -1.60 -7.03
CA ASP A 164 -14.53 -1.17 -8.40
C ASP A 164 -13.69 0.09 -8.69
N ILE A 165 -12.91 0.04 -9.77
CA ILE A 165 -12.03 1.12 -10.22
C ILE A 165 -12.43 1.67 -11.59
N SER A 166 -13.62 1.35 -12.11
CA SER A 166 -14.11 1.81 -13.42
C SER A 166 -14.04 3.34 -13.57
N ASP A 167 -14.39 4.06 -12.51
CA ASP A 167 -14.43 5.52 -12.47
C ASP A 167 -13.29 6.11 -11.62
N ALA A 168 -12.29 5.32 -11.27
CA ALA A 168 -11.17 5.79 -10.45
C ALA A 168 -10.27 6.74 -11.27
N GLU A 169 -9.97 7.92 -10.71
CA GLU A 169 -8.97 8.83 -11.27
C GLU A 169 -7.61 8.13 -11.29
N ILE A 170 -6.90 8.20 -12.41
CA ILE A 170 -5.52 7.74 -12.51
C ILE A 170 -4.60 8.95 -12.46
N ILE A 171 -3.73 8.98 -11.45
CA ILE A 171 -2.62 9.94 -11.39
C ILE A 171 -1.34 9.28 -11.89
N GLU A 172 -0.44 10.07 -12.46
CA GLU A 172 0.88 9.64 -12.89
C GLU A 172 1.92 10.46 -12.12
N LEU A 173 2.95 9.78 -11.61
CA LEU A 173 4.04 10.47 -10.92
C LEU A 173 4.84 11.34 -11.89
N THR A 174 5.29 12.49 -11.41
CA THR A 174 6.11 13.44 -12.17
C THR A 174 7.48 13.58 -11.53
N ASP A 175 8.49 13.79 -12.38
CA ASP A 175 9.89 13.98 -11.96
C ASP A 175 10.20 15.35 -11.36
#